data_AF-A0A929W7T8-F1
#
_entry.id   AF-A0A929W7T8-F1
#
_cell.length_a   1.000
_cell.length_b   1.000
_cell.length_c   1.000
_cell.angle_alpha   90.00
_cell.angle_beta   90.00
_cell.angle_gamma   90.00
#
_symmetry.space_group_name_H-M   'P 1'
#
loop_
_entity.id
_entity.type
_entity.pdbx_description
1 polymer ?
#
loop_
_entity_poly.entity_id
_entity_poly.type
_entity_poly.pdbx_seq_one_letter_code
_entity_poly.pdbx_strand_id
1 'polypeptide(L)'
;ITVRPSLEDEINNDPIDISELSESREISSGTPLRPTKSHEWVFIPTNHEFIERKEEFINKLKKKDISYEQLRIDPDYLDQPIGKSTVRNEIKKIYKSLSGGINENSMCLYSGPYKSPSHLHYRIMGLWHNNLHCCNICCDLWYPFLEDRVACLYTGDSNLNVLDLRKKYKKYWDLIGTIQIPHHGSLRSFNTKILTDKEYICPISVGKNSQYGHPSQKVISDILYHGSYPILVTEDANSTFVEEIE
;
A
#
# COMPACT_ATOMS: atom_id res chain seq x y z
N ILE A 1 11.95 -11.87 -2.26
CA ILE A 1 11.59 -11.87 -0.81
C ILE A 1 10.10 -12.13 -0.71
N THR A 2 9.68 -13.06 0.13
CA THR A 2 8.25 -13.33 0.38
C THR A 2 7.91 -12.86 1.79
N VAL A 3 6.87 -12.05 1.94
CA VAL A 3 6.46 -11.49 3.24
C VAL A 3 5.40 -12.41 3.86
N ARG A 4 5.76 -13.05 4.97
CA ARG A 4 4.84 -13.84 5.78
C ARG A 4 3.78 -12.94 6.41
N PRO A 5 2.71 -13.51 6.96
CA PRO A 5 1.58 -12.74 7.48
C PRO A 5 1.91 -12.02 8.77
N SER A 6 1.11 -11.00 9.06
CA SER A 6 1.17 -10.29 10.33
C SER A 6 0.57 -11.14 11.45
N LEU A 7 1.42 -11.49 12.42
CA LEU A 7 1.02 -12.14 13.67
C LEU A 7 0.91 -11.15 14.83
N GLU A 8 1.56 -9.99 14.70
CA GLU A 8 1.62 -8.96 15.73
C GLU A 8 0.72 -7.77 15.37
N ASP A 9 0.22 -7.08 16.40
CA ASP A 9 -0.59 -5.88 16.24
C ASP A 9 0.24 -4.63 15.91
N GLU A 10 1.45 -4.53 16.45
CA GLU A 10 2.39 -3.43 16.23
C GLU A 10 3.66 -3.97 15.52
N ILE A 11 4.59 -3.09 15.16
CA ILE A 11 5.84 -3.47 14.50
C ILE A 11 7.01 -3.31 15.49
N ASN A 12 7.61 -4.44 15.88
CA ASN A 12 8.70 -4.47 16.86
C ASN A 12 9.98 -5.17 16.36
N ASN A 13 10.05 -5.50 15.06
CA ASN A 13 11.17 -6.24 14.49
C ASN A 13 12.40 -5.34 14.23
N ASP A 14 13.59 -5.92 14.37
CA ASP A 14 14.84 -5.28 13.97
C ASP A 14 15.01 -5.26 12.44
N PRO A 15 15.69 -4.24 11.87
CA PRO A 15 15.91 -4.16 10.44
C PRO A 15 16.81 -5.28 9.91
N ILE A 16 16.44 -5.79 8.74
CA ILE A 16 17.24 -6.72 7.95
C ILE A 16 17.89 -5.97 6.78
N ASP A 17 19.17 -6.24 6.58
CA ASP A 17 19.96 -5.71 5.46
C ASP A 17 19.72 -6.53 4.20
N ILE A 18 19.14 -5.90 3.18
CA ILE A 18 18.81 -6.56 1.90
C ILE A 18 20.09 -7.04 1.21
N SER A 19 21.19 -6.29 1.30
CA SER A 19 22.49 -6.69 0.74
C SER A 19 23.07 -7.97 1.36
N GLU A 20 22.64 -8.33 2.57
CA GLU A 20 23.11 -9.53 3.30
C GLU A 20 22.18 -10.74 3.07
N LEU A 21 21.12 -10.58 2.29
CA LEU A 21 20.23 -11.67 1.91
C LEU A 21 20.83 -12.46 0.75
N SER A 22 21.16 -13.75 0.98
CA SER A 22 21.22 -14.72 -0.11
C SER A 22 19.81 -14.96 -0.69
N GLU A 23 19.72 -15.59 -1.87
CA GLU A 23 18.49 -15.76 -2.67
C GLU A 23 17.18 -16.00 -1.89
N SER A 24 16.05 -15.67 -2.55
CA SER A 24 14.65 -15.76 -2.09
C SER A 24 14.44 -16.22 -0.63
N ARG A 25 14.39 -15.25 0.30
CA ARG A 25 14.03 -15.46 1.71
C ARG A 25 12.57 -15.14 2.02
N GLU A 26 11.99 -15.89 2.95
CA GLU A 26 10.75 -15.53 3.64
C GLU A 26 11.07 -14.67 4.86
N ILE A 27 10.35 -13.55 5.04
CA ILE A 27 10.49 -12.65 6.19
C ILE A 27 9.16 -12.53 6.94
N SER A 28 9.18 -12.18 8.21
CA SER A 28 7.95 -11.86 8.95
C SER A 28 7.32 -10.55 8.44
N SER A 29 6.01 -10.44 8.57
CA SER A 29 5.33 -9.17 8.31
C SER A 29 5.79 -8.10 9.29
N GLY A 30 5.93 -6.87 8.82
CA GLY A 30 6.40 -5.76 9.64
C GLY A 30 7.90 -5.81 9.90
N THR A 31 8.66 -6.73 9.31
CA THR A 31 10.12 -6.70 9.39
C THR A 31 10.66 -5.53 8.54
N PRO A 32 11.39 -4.56 9.13
CA PRO A 32 12.00 -3.49 8.36
C PRO A 32 13.11 -4.03 7.45
N LEU A 33 13.12 -3.56 6.21
CA LEU A 33 14.12 -3.90 5.20
C LEU A 33 14.89 -2.64 4.83
N ARG A 34 16.20 -2.64 5.02
CA ARG A 34 17.07 -1.54 4.59
C ARG A 34 18.04 -2.03 3.52
N PRO A 35 18.44 -1.18 2.54
CA PRO A 35 19.40 -1.58 1.52
C PRO A 35 20.72 -2.10 2.10
N THR A 36 21.30 -1.33 3.03
CA THR A 36 22.53 -1.67 3.78
C THR A 36 22.46 -1.07 5.19
N LYS A 37 23.39 -1.50 6.07
CA LYS A 37 23.48 -1.02 7.48
C LYS A 37 23.65 0.48 7.63
N SER A 38 24.24 1.15 6.63
CA SER A 38 24.51 2.59 6.67
C SER A 38 23.30 3.44 6.29
N HIS A 39 22.22 2.86 5.77
CA HIS A 39 21.03 3.60 5.37
C HIS A 39 20.01 3.66 6.52
N GLU A 40 19.52 4.87 6.80
CA GLU A 40 18.45 5.07 7.78
C GLU A 40 17.06 4.76 7.19
N TRP A 41 16.94 4.75 5.86
CA TRP A 41 15.69 4.46 5.16
C TRP A 41 15.35 2.96 5.17
N VAL A 42 14.10 2.64 5.53
CA VAL A 42 13.56 1.28 5.58
C VAL A 42 12.26 1.16 4.80
N PHE A 43 12.02 -0.06 4.34
CA PHE A 43 10.77 -0.54 3.77
C PHE A 43 10.14 -1.54 4.73
N ILE A 44 8.91 -1.29 5.19
CA ILE A 44 8.25 -2.14 6.18
C ILE A 44 6.92 -2.68 5.62
N PRO A 45 6.94 -3.86 4.97
CA PRO A 45 5.76 -4.45 4.38
C PRO A 45 4.87 -5.10 5.45
N THR A 46 3.56 -4.83 5.42
CA THR A 46 2.57 -5.51 6.26
C THR A 46 1.54 -6.26 5.44
N ASN A 47 1.33 -7.53 5.79
CA ASN A 47 0.47 -8.47 5.09
C ASN A 47 -0.60 -8.95 6.07
N HIS A 48 -1.76 -8.30 6.05
CA HIS A 48 -2.82 -8.51 7.04
C HIS A 48 -3.64 -9.78 6.73
N GLU A 49 -4.04 -10.51 7.78
CA GLU A 49 -4.96 -11.67 7.71
C GLU A 49 -4.60 -12.78 6.71
N PHE A 50 -3.37 -12.80 6.18
CA PHE A 50 -3.01 -13.75 5.13
C PHE A 50 -3.05 -15.21 5.59
N ILE A 51 -2.76 -15.54 6.85
CA ILE A 51 -2.80 -16.95 7.32
C ILE A 51 -4.23 -17.47 7.19
N GLU A 52 -5.16 -16.82 7.86
CA GLU A 52 -6.57 -17.25 7.93
C GLU A 52 -7.18 -17.32 6.54
N ARG A 53 -6.90 -16.33 5.68
CA ARG A 53 -7.42 -16.29 4.31
C ARG A 53 -6.77 -17.30 3.39
N LYS A 54 -5.46 -17.53 3.52
CA LYS A 54 -4.76 -18.59 2.78
C LYS A 54 -5.32 -19.95 3.19
N GLU A 55 -5.55 -20.18 4.48
CA GLU A 55 -6.15 -21.43 4.97
C GLU A 55 -7.59 -21.58 4.46
N GLU A 56 -8.41 -20.54 4.52
CA GLU A 56 -9.77 -20.54 3.95
C GLU A 56 -9.72 -20.89 2.46
N PHE A 57 -8.83 -20.25 1.71
CA PHE A 57 -8.64 -20.48 0.28
C PHE A 57 -8.20 -21.92 -0.02
N ILE A 58 -7.17 -22.41 0.65
CA ILE A 58 -6.67 -23.79 0.49
C ILE A 58 -7.76 -24.80 0.84
N ASN A 59 -8.53 -24.57 1.90
CA ASN A 59 -9.62 -25.46 2.29
C ASN A 59 -10.75 -25.47 1.26
N LYS A 60 -11.07 -24.33 0.65
CA LYS A 60 -12.07 -24.26 -0.44
C LYS A 60 -11.57 -24.91 -1.74
N LEU A 61 -10.28 -24.78 -2.07
CA LEU A 61 -9.67 -25.49 -3.21
C LEU A 61 -9.73 -27.01 -3.02
N LYS A 62 -9.35 -27.50 -1.84
CA LYS A 62 -9.41 -28.93 -1.49
C LYS A 62 -10.81 -29.52 -1.63
N LYS A 63 -11.85 -28.78 -1.24
CA LYS A 63 -13.27 -29.19 -1.41
C LYS A 63 -13.71 -29.32 -2.88
N LYS A 64 -12.92 -28.81 -3.82
CA LYS A 64 -13.14 -28.91 -5.27
C LYS A 64 -12.12 -29.81 -5.96
N ASP A 65 -11.34 -30.57 -5.19
CA ASP A 65 -10.26 -31.41 -5.67
C ASP A 65 -9.19 -30.65 -6.49
N ILE A 66 -9.00 -29.36 -6.19
CA ILE A 66 -7.98 -28.51 -6.82
C ILE A 66 -6.74 -28.47 -5.93
N SER A 67 -5.58 -28.84 -6.49
CA SER A 67 -4.31 -28.85 -5.76
C SER A 67 -3.71 -27.45 -5.65
N TYR A 68 -3.53 -26.96 -4.42
CA TYR A 68 -2.82 -25.72 -4.16
C TYR A 68 -1.33 -25.79 -4.56
N GLU A 69 -0.66 -26.93 -4.34
CA GLU A 69 0.77 -27.05 -4.67
C GLU A 69 1.02 -26.98 -6.19
N GLN A 70 0.11 -27.54 -6.99
CA GLN A 70 0.21 -27.41 -8.45
C GLN A 70 0.05 -25.95 -8.89
N LEU A 71 -0.92 -25.21 -8.32
CA LEU A 71 -1.07 -23.77 -8.55
C LEU A 71 0.14 -22.94 -8.10
N ARG A 72 0.87 -23.40 -7.07
CA ARG A 72 2.02 -22.68 -6.50
C ARG A 72 3.29 -22.88 -7.30
N ILE A 73 3.51 -24.09 -7.81
CA ILE A 73 4.77 -24.51 -8.43
C ILE A 73 4.74 -24.33 -9.95
N ASP A 74 3.57 -24.51 -10.56
CA ASP A 74 3.39 -24.45 -12.00
C ASP A 74 2.51 -23.24 -12.39
N PRO A 75 3.12 -22.13 -12.86
CA PRO A 75 2.37 -20.96 -13.31
C PRO A 75 1.47 -21.26 -14.52
N ASP A 76 1.80 -22.30 -15.31
CA ASP A 76 1.06 -22.73 -16.50
C ASP A 76 0.05 -23.85 -16.20
N TYR A 77 -0.12 -24.22 -14.92
CA TYR A 77 -1.06 -25.26 -14.48
C TYR A 77 -2.49 -24.98 -14.97
N LEU A 78 -2.85 -23.70 -15.06
CA LEU A 78 -4.14 -23.24 -15.56
C LEU A 78 -4.21 -23.10 -17.09
N ASP A 79 -3.08 -23.25 -17.79
CA ASP A 79 -2.96 -23.07 -19.23
C ASP A 79 -3.08 -24.36 -20.05
N GLN A 80 -3.13 -25.52 -19.39
CA GLN A 80 -3.32 -26.85 -19.99
C GLN A 80 -4.69 -27.01 -20.70
N PRO A 81 -4.80 -27.75 -21.82
CA PRO A 81 -5.98 -27.74 -22.69
C PRO A 81 -7.28 -28.33 -22.09
N ILE A 82 -7.17 -29.26 -21.14
CA ILE A 82 -8.30 -29.96 -20.52
C ILE A 82 -8.45 -29.42 -19.09
N GLY A 83 -9.45 -28.58 -18.82
CA GLY A 83 -9.72 -27.99 -17.49
C GLY A 83 -9.75 -26.45 -17.44
N LYS A 84 -9.35 -25.79 -18.54
CA LYS A 84 -9.13 -24.33 -18.66
C LYS A 84 -10.28 -23.42 -18.22
N SER A 85 -11.53 -23.71 -18.60
CA SER A 85 -12.67 -22.86 -18.24
C SER A 85 -13.25 -23.22 -16.88
N THR A 86 -13.41 -24.51 -16.59
CA THR A 86 -14.09 -24.97 -15.37
C THR A 86 -13.25 -24.72 -14.12
N VAL A 87 -11.97 -25.11 -14.10
CA VAL A 87 -11.10 -24.95 -12.92
C VAL A 87 -10.86 -23.46 -12.64
N ARG A 88 -10.57 -22.66 -13.68
CA ARG A 88 -10.41 -21.21 -13.53
C ARG A 88 -11.68 -20.53 -13.03
N ASN A 89 -12.85 -20.95 -13.50
CA ASN A 89 -14.13 -20.42 -13.03
C ASN A 89 -14.40 -20.84 -11.58
N GLU A 90 -14.08 -22.07 -11.17
CA GLU A 90 -14.20 -22.51 -9.78
C GLU A 90 -13.24 -21.73 -8.88
N ILE A 91 -11.98 -21.53 -9.27
CA ILE A 91 -11.03 -20.68 -8.53
C ILE A 91 -11.57 -19.26 -8.41
N LYS A 92 -12.08 -18.65 -9.49
CA LYS A 92 -12.71 -17.32 -9.43
C LYS A 92 -13.89 -17.28 -8.48
N LYS A 93 -14.75 -18.31 -8.46
CA LYS A 93 -15.89 -18.41 -7.53
C LYS A 93 -15.41 -18.55 -6.09
N ILE A 94 -14.43 -19.42 -5.83
CA ILE A 94 -13.82 -19.59 -4.52
C ILE A 94 -13.27 -18.25 -4.05
N TYR A 95 -12.46 -17.59 -4.86
CA TYR A 95 -11.80 -16.34 -4.53
C TYR A 95 -12.82 -15.21 -4.26
N LYS A 96 -13.89 -15.11 -5.06
CA LYS A 96 -15.00 -14.17 -4.81
C LYS A 96 -15.80 -14.50 -3.54
N SER A 97 -15.80 -15.75 -3.11
CA SER A 97 -16.51 -16.18 -1.90
C SER A 97 -15.69 -16.04 -0.62
N LEU A 98 -14.39 -15.72 -0.72
CA LEU A 98 -13.56 -15.46 0.45
C LEU A 98 -14.07 -14.22 1.17
N SER A 99 -13.99 -14.26 2.49
CA SER A 99 -14.20 -13.08 3.32
C SER A 99 -13.27 -11.94 2.85
N GLY A 100 -13.81 -10.73 2.74
CA GLY A 100 -13.04 -9.55 2.29
C GLY A 100 -12.79 -9.42 0.78
N GLY A 101 -12.98 -10.48 0.00
CA GLY A 101 -12.77 -10.45 -1.45
C GLY A 101 -11.31 -10.28 -1.87
N ILE A 102 -11.09 -9.87 -3.13
CA ILE A 102 -9.74 -9.82 -3.76
C ILE A 102 -8.84 -8.78 -3.10
N ASN A 103 -9.40 -7.60 -2.82
CA ASN A 103 -8.63 -6.39 -2.58
C ASN A 103 -8.08 -6.31 -1.16
N GLU A 104 -8.71 -7.01 -0.23
CA GLU A 104 -8.26 -7.05 1.15
C GLU A 104 -6.97 -7.87 1.35
N ASN A 105 -6.46 -8.56 0.32
CA ASN A 105 -5.14 -9.21 0.35
C ASN A 105 -4.00 -8.26 -0.07
N SER A 106 -4.30 -6.97 -0.22
CA SER A 106 -3.29 -5.95 -0.51
C SER A 106 -2.31 -5.83 0.64
N MET A 107 -1.04 -5.74 0.30
CA MET A 107 0.04 -5.45 1.24
C MET A 107 0.12 -3.94 1.44
N CYS A 108 0.28 -3.49 2.68
CA CYS A 108 0.66 -2.12 2.98
C CYS A 108 2.18 -2.01 3.11
N LEU A 109 2.73 -0.85 2.79
CA LEU A 109 4.17 -0.61 2.85
C LEU A 109 4.46 0.77 3.42
N TYR A 110 5.15 0.81 4.55
CA TYR A 110 5.84 2.02 4.99
C TYR A 110 7.17 2.12 4.25
N SER A 111 7.51 3.33 3.81
CA SER A 111 8.79 3.68 3.23
C SER A 111 9.26 4.99 3.84
N GLY A 112 10.34 4.96 4.61
CA GLY A 112 10.78 6.13 5.35
C GLY A 112 11.93 5.86 6.30
N PRO A 113 12.36 6.87 7.07
CA PRO A 113 13.37 6.68 8.11
C PRO A 113 12.95 5.61 9.14
N TYR A 114 13.90 4.81 9.63
CA TYR A 114 13.69 3.77 10.63
C TYR A 114 13.43 4.34 12.04
N LYS A 115 13.88 5.55 12.29
CA LYS A 115 13.75 6.30 13.54
C LYS A 115 13.67 7.78 13.18
N SER A 116 13.29 8.61 14.15
CA SER A 116 13.41 10.06 14.00
C SER A 116 14.84 10.39 13.53
N PRO A 117 14.97 11.10 12.41
CA PRO A 117 16.26 11.30 11.79
C PRO A 117 17.14 12.20 12.66
N SER A 118 18.46 12.01 12.59
CA SER A 118 19.41 12.93 13.25
C SER A 118 19.62 14.23 12.49
N HIS A 119 19.06 14.32 11.28
CA HIS A 119 19.18 15.43 10.35
C HIS A 119 17.80 15.78 9.78
N LEU A 120 17.60 17.05 9.49
CA LEU A 120 16.41 17.56 8.81
C LEU A 120 16.34 16.96 7.41
N HIS A 121 15.17 16.43 7.04
CA HIS A 121 14.92 15.98 5.68
C HIS A 121 14.05 17.01 4.96
N TYR A 122 14.40 17.30 3.71
CA TYR A 122 13.60 18.20 2.88
C TYR A 122 12.82 17.41 1.86
N ARG A 123 11.62 17.91 1.55
CA ARG A 123 10.72 17.34 0.56
C ARG A 123 10.53 18.32 -0.58
N ILE A 124 10.85 17.90 -1.79
CA ILE A 124 10.57 18.65 -3.02
C ILE A 124 9.45 17.93 -3.76
N MET A 125 8.41 18.67 -4.14
CA MET A 125 7.23 18.13 -4.80
C MET A 125 7.10 18.66 -6.23
N GLY A 126 6.86 17.76 -7.17
CA GLY A 126 6.60 18.09 -8.57
C GLY A 126 5.29 17.51 -9.08
N LEU A 127 4.47 18.33 -9.74
CA LEU A 127 3.31 17.91 -10.53
C LEU A 127 3.52 18.33 -11.99
N TRP A 128 3.46 17.35 -12.88
CA TRP A 128 3.53 17.59 -14.32
C TRP A 128 2.13 17.92 -14.82
N HIS A 129 1.82 19.17 -15.21
CA HIS A 129 0.53 19.48 -15.83
C HIS A 129 0.73 20.42 -17.03
N ASN A 130 0.51 19.94 -18.26
CA ASN A 130 0.52 20.69 -19.51
C ASN A 130 1.47 21.91 -19.55
N ASN A 131 2.76 21.67 -19.82
CA ASN A 131 3.79 22.68 -20.15
C ASN A 131 4.00 23.83 -19.14
N LEU A 132 3.44 23.73 -17.95
CA LEU A 132 3.86 24.48 -16.78
C LEU A 132 4.28 23.42 -15.76
N HIS A 133 5.52 23.47 -15.27
CA HIS A 133 5.78 22.96 -13.94
C HIS A 133 4.75 23.66 -13.06
N CYS A 134 3.66 22.96 -12.72
CA CYS A 134 2.59 23.54 -11.95
C CYS A 134 3.10 23.56 -10.52
N CYS A 135 3.94 24.55 -10.30
CA CYS A 135 4.37 25.06 -9.04
C CYS A 135 3.16 25.62 -8.27
N ASN A 136 1.89 25.32 -8.60
CA ASN A 136 0.74 25.80 -7.83
C ASN A 136 0.53 25.04 -6.51
N ILE A 137 1.27 23.95 -6.26
CA ILE A 137 1.56 23.51 -4.88
C ILE A 137 2.72 24.32 -4.26
N CYS A 138 3.60 24.90 -5.08
CA CYS A 138 4.85 25.54 -4.65
C CYS A 138 4.92 27.08 -4.82
N CYS A 139 3.84 27.76 -5.22
CA CYS A 139 3.81 29.21 -5.45
C CYS A 139 3.14 29.97 -4.31
N ASP A 140 2.18 29.38 -3.60
CA ASP A 140 1.52 30.01 -2.44
C ASP A 140 1.79 29.28 -1.11
N LEU A 141 2.54 28.19 -1.12
CA LEU A 141 2.86 27.41 0.07
C LEU A 141 4.38 27.28 0.22
N TRP A 142 5.03 28.36 0.65
CA TRP A 142 6.10 28.30 1.64
C TRP A 142 5.54 27.79 2.99
N TYR A 143 4.77 26.71 2.94
CA TYR A 143 4.12 26.15 4.12
C TYR A 143 5.01 25.00 4.60
N PRO A 144 5.45 25.05 5.87
CA PRO A 144 6.41 24.12 6.40
C PRO A 144 5.67 22.79 6.61
N PHE A 145 5.66 21.92 5.59
CA PHE A 145 5.54 20.50 5.90
C PHE A 145 6.70 20.22 6.87
N LEU A 146 6.32 19.85 8.11
CA LEU A 146 7.26 19.63 9.22
C LEU A 146 8.47 18.85 8.70
N GLU A 147 9.66 19.42 8.95
CA GLU A 147 10.95 19.11 8.32
C GLU A 147 11.48 17.68 8.54
N ASP A 148 10.63 16.75 8.99
CA ASP A 148 10.95 15.35 9.27
C ASP A 148 9.85 14.36 8.83
N ARG A 149 8.72 14.85 8.28
CA ARG A 149 7.57 14.00 7.86
C ARG A 149 7.70 13.56 6.41
N VAL A 150 8.79 12.89 6.10
CA VAL A 150 9.13 12.50 4.71
C VAL A 150 8.72 11.08 4.36
N ALA A 151 8.26 10.28 5.32
CA ALA A 151 7.86 8.91 5.05
C ALA A 151 6.53 8.82 4.28
N CYS A 152 6.42 7.76 3.49
CA CYS A 152 5.27 7.40 2.69
C CYS A 152 4.64 6.11 3.20
N LEU A 153 3.31 6.07 3.27
CA LEU A 153 2.52 4.87 3.51
C LEU A 153 1.73 4.51 2.27
N TYR A 154 2.07 3.37 1.66
CA TYR A 154 1.38 2.82 0.51
C TYR A 154 0.38 1.75 0.96
N THR A 155 -0.88 1.88 0.58
CA THR A 155 -1.95 1.02 1.08
C THR A 155 -2.43 -0.02 0.07
N GLY A 156 -2.07 0.13 -1.21
CA GLY A 156 -2.66 -0.66 -2.30
C GLY A 156 -4.19 -0.57 -2.27
N ASP A 157 -4.88 -1.70 -2.41
CA ASP A 157 -6.35 -1.74 -2.36
C ASP A 157 -6.90 -2.17 -0.99
N SER A 158 -6.08 -2.07 0.06
CA SER A 158 -6.43 -2.48 1.41
C SER A 158 -7.68 -1.78 1.93
N ASN A 159 -8.43 -2.46 2.81
CA ASN A 159 -9.62 -1.90 3.44
C ASN A 159 -9.30 -1.30 4.81
N LEU A 160 -9.19 0.03 4.88
CA LEU A 160 -8.88 0.76 6.12
C LEU A 160 -10.02 0.77 7.14
N ASN A 161 -11.21 0.27 6.79
CA ASN A 161 -12.27 0.03 7.77
C ASN A 161 -12.03 -1.23 8.60
N VAL A 162 -11.16 -2.13 8.12
CA VAL A 162 -10.74 -3.35 8.82
C VAL A 162 -9.34 -3.15 9.41
N LEU A 163 -8.44 -2.51 8.67
CA LEU A 163 -7.05 -2.29 9.07
C LEU A 163 -6.87 -1.04 9.93
N ASP A 164 -6.39 -1.22 11.15
CA ASP A 164 -5.86 -0.10 11.96
C ASP A 164 -4.37 0.13 11.67
N LEU A 165 -4.09 0.85 10.57
CA LEU A 165 -2.71 1.18 10.18
C LEU A 165 -2.03 2.13 11.17
N ARG A 166 -2.79 2.94 11.92
CA ARG A 166 -2.23 3.83 12.95
C ARG A 166 -1.63 3.01 14.09
N LYS A 167 -2.38 2.02 14.56
CA LYS A 167 -1.87 1.06 15.55
C LYS A 167 -0.70 0.28 14.97
N LYS A 168 -0.84 -0.23 13.73
CA LYS A 168 0.18 -1.07 13.12
C LYS A 168 1.54 -0.39 12.95
N TYR A 169 1.52 0.85 12.45
CA TYR A 169 2.71 1.65 12.19
C TYR A 169 2.98 2.70 13.27
N LYS A 170 2.43 2.54 14.48
CA LYS A 170 2.50 3.51 15.58
C LYS A 170 3.90 4.08 15.83
N LYS A 171 4.93 3.22 15.83
CA LYS A 171 6.35 3.63 16.01
C LYS A 171 6.85 4.62 14.95
N TYR A 172 6.29 4.56 13.74
CA TYR A 172 6.72 5.33 12.58
C TYR A 172 5.69 6.40 12.17
N TRP A 173 4.53 6.46 12.83
CA TRP A 173 3.38 7.23 12.36
C TRP A 173 3.69 8.72 12.23
N ASP A 174 4.42 9.26 13.20
CA ASP A 174 4.81 10.67 13.23
C ASP A 174 5.79 11.07 12.11
N LEU A 175 6.40 10.11 11.43
CA LEU A 175 7.31 10.35 10.29
C LEU A 175 6.55 10.37 8.95
N ILE A 176 5.29 9.94 8.92
CA ILE A 176 4.51 9.80 7.69
C ILE A 176 3.95 11.16 7.30
N GLY A 177 4.35 11.66 6.13
CA GLY A 177 3.76 12.85 5.50
C GLY A 177 2.92 12.56 4.26
N THR A 178 3.06 11.36 3.68
CA THR A 178 2.32 10.94 2.50
C THR A 178 1.58 9.64 2.77
N ILE A 179 0.28 9.60 2.50
CA ILE A 179 -0.52 8.38 2.59
C ILE A 179 -1.24 8.20 1.25
N GLN A 180 -0.88 7.14 0.53
CA GLN A 180 -1.63 6.74 -0.65
C GLN A 180 -3.06 6.35 -0.24
N ILE A 181 -4.06 6.92 -0.89
CA ILE A 181 -5.45 6.57 -0.62
C ILE A 181 -5.77 5.23 -1.28
N PRO A 182 -6.37 4.28 -0.54
CA PRO A 182 -6.56 2.92 -1.02
C PRO A 182 -7.56 2.84 -2.17
N HIS A 183 -7.40 1.81 -3.00
CA HIS A 183 -8.42 1.32 -3.91
C HIS A 183 -9.06 2.42 -4.76
N HIS A 184 -8.21 3.20 -5.43
CA HIS A 184 -8.59 4.31 -6.30
C HIS A 184 -9.45 5.40 -5.63
N GLY A 185 -9.47 5.49 -4.31
CA GLY A 185 -10.36 6.40 -3.58
C GLY A 185 -11.78 5.84 -3.39
N SER A 186 -11.92 4.53 -3.27
CA SER A 186 -13.18 3.88 -2.93
C SER A 186 -13.60 4.19 -1.50
N LEU A 187 -14.82 4.71 -1.33
CA LEU A 187 -15.39 5.01 -0.01
C LEU A 187 -15.45 3.77 0.89
N ARG A 188 -15.65 2.58 0.31
CA ARG A 188 -15.76 1.32 1.08
C ARG A 188 -14.43 0.89 1.70
N SER A 189 -13.32 1.30 1.12
CA SER A 189 -11.97 0.97 1.58
C SER A 189 -11.33 2.09 2.42
N PHE A 190 -11.94 3.28 2.43
CA PHE A 190 -11.39 4.47 3.09
C PHE A 190 -11.96 4.67 4.49
N ASN A 191 -11.12 5.11 5.42
CA ASN A 191 -11.50 5.49 6.77
C ASN A 191 -10.79 6.77 7.18
N THR A 192 -11.52 7.79 7.64
CA THR A 192 -10.95 9.12 7.93
C THR A 192 -9.97 9.14 9.10
N LYS A 193 -9.96 8.11 9.96
CA LYS A 193 -9.05 8.03 11.12
C LYS A 193 -7.58 8.18 10.73
N ILE A 194 -7.19 7.80 9.51
CA ILE A 194 -5.81 7.96 9.03
C ILE A 194 -5.40 9.43 8.79
N LEU A 195 -6.34 10.39 8.85
CA LEU A 195 -6.11 11.82 8.58
C LEU A 195 -6.38 12.74 9.78
N THR A 196 -6.68 12.21 10.98
CA THR A 196 -7.24 13.03 12.07
C THR A 196 -6.25 13.86 12.88
N ASP A 197 -4.96 13.65 12.70
CA ASP A 197 -3.90 14.17 13.58
C ASP A 197 -3.02 15.24 12.94
N LYS A 198 -2.79 15.14 11.63
CA LYS A 198 -1.89 15.99 10.89
C LYS A 198 -2.38 16.14 9.45
N GLU A 199 -1.81 17.11 8.74
CA GLU A 199 -1.98 17.23 7.30
C GLU A 199 -1.17 16.15 6.58
N TYR A 200 -1.69 15.69 5.43
CA TYR A 200 -1.07 14.63 4.63
C TYR A 200 -1.19 14.95 3.15
N ILE A 201 -0.20 14.53 2.38
CA ILE A 201 -0.34 14.40 0.93
C ILE A 201 -1.03 13.07 0.66
N CYS A 202 -2.06 13.09 -0.18
CA CYS A 202 -2.92 11.96 -0.43
C CYS A 202 -2.97 11.61 -1.93
N PRO A 203 -1.94 10.93 -2.48
CA PRO A 203 -1.98 10.43 -3.85
C PRO A 203 -3.08 9.39 -4.02
N ILE A 204 -3.85 9.50 -5.10
CA ILE A 204 -4.95 8.63 -5.45
C ILE A 204 -4.73 8.15 -6.88
N SER A 205 -4.28 6.90 -7.03
CA SER A 205 -4.15 6.27 -8.35
C SER A 205 -5.54 5.96 -8.89
N VAL A 206 -5.98 6.57 -9.98
CA VAL A 206 -7.34 6.39 -10.52
C VAL A 206 -7.36 6.56 -12.03
N GLY A 207 -8.19 5.77 -12.73
CA GLY A 207 -8.35 5.91 -14.18
C GLY A 207 -9.24 7.10 -14.56
N LYS A 208 -8.90 7.83 -15.65
CA LYS A 208 -9.69 9.00 -16.11
C LYS A 208 -11.17 8.69 -16.34
N ASN A 209 -11.44 7.51 -16.89
CA ASN A 209 -12.78 7.05 -17.25
C ASN A 209 -13.27 5.95 -16.29
N SER A 210 -13.03 6.10 -14.99
CA SER A 210 -13.47 5.13 -13.98
C SER A 210 -14.98 4.90 -14.05
N GLN A 211 -15.37 3.73 -14.55
CA GLN A 211 -16.78 3.31 -14.63
C GLN A 211 -17.41 3.10 -13.24
N TYR A 212 -16.59 3.04 -12.19
CA TYR A 212 -17.00 2.79 -10.81
C TYR A 212 -17.26 4.07 -10.02
N GLY A 213 -17.10 5.25 -10.64
CA GLY A 213 -17.31 6.54 -9.96
C GLY A 213 -16.24 6.83 -8.90
N HIS A 214 -15.00 6.39 -9.16
CA HIS A 214 -13.84 6.67 -8.31
C HIS A 214 -13.03 7.86 -8.82
N PRO A 215 -12.37 8.64 -7.94
CA PRO A 215 -12.50 8.56 -6.48
C PRO A 215 -13.89 9.02 -6.03
N SER A 216 -14.37 8.50 -4.91
CA SER A 216 -15.65 8.94 -4.35
C SER A 216 -15.55 10.42 -3.96
N GLN A 217 -16.58 11.21 -4.32
CA GLN A 217 -16.67 12.62 -3.90
C GLN A 217 -16.57 12.78 -2.39
N LYS A 218 -17.13 11.84 -1.63
CA LYS A 218 -17.02 11.85 -0.16
C LYS A 218 -15.59 11.65 0.32
N VAL A 219 -14.80 10.80 -0.35
CA VAL A 219 -13.38 10.61 -0.01
C VAL A 219 -12.61 11.89 -0.23
N ILE A 220 -12.80 12.56 -1.38
CA ILE A 220 -12.17 13.85 -1.66
C ILE A 220 -12.58 14.91 -0.62
N SER A 221 -13.88 15.01 -0.33
CA SER A 221 -14.41 15.95 0.67
C SER A 221 -13.83 15.68 2.06
N ASP A 222 -13.73 14.42 2.46
CA ASP A 222 -13.22 14.05 3.78
C ASP A 222 -11.71 14.34 3.86
N ILE A 223 -10.93 14.14 2.79
CA ILE A 223 -9.49 14.51 2.75
C ILE A 223 -9.32 16.02 2.94
N LEU A 224 -10.06 16.82 2.17
CA LEU A 224 -9.99 18.29 2.26
C LEU A 224 -10.48 18.81 3.62
N TYR A 225 -11.51 18.19 4.20
CA TYR A 225 -12.03 18.55 5.52
C TYR A 225 -10.99 18.38 6.63
N HIS A 226 -10.06 17.42 6.51
CA HIS A 226 -8.97 17.20 7.46
C HIS A 226 -7.71 18.03 7.14
N GLY A 227 -7.78 18.98 6.19
CA GLY A 227 -6.62 19.80 5.79
C GLY A 227 -5.56 19.04 4.99
N SER A 228 -5.88 17.82 4.50
CA SER A 228 -5.00 17.02 3.65
C SER A 228 -5.21 17.34 2.17
N TYR A 229 -4.25 16.94 1.33
CA TYR A 229 -4.16 17.34 -0.07
C TYR A 229 -4.38 16.14 -1.00
N PRO A 230 -5.56 16.00 -1.64
CA PRO A 230 -5.79 14.93 -2.60
C PRO A 230 -5.04 15.21 -3.90
N ILE A 231 -4.24 14.24 -4.36
CA ILE A 231 -3.52 14.32 -5.64
C ILE A 231 -3.99 13.19 -6.55
N LEU A 232 -4.64 13.51 -7.66
CA LEU A 232 -5.11 12.49 -8.61
C LEU A 232 -3.99 12.10 -9.57
N VAL A 233 -3.63 10.81 -9.56
CA VAL A 233 -2.63 10.23 -10.45
C VAL A 233 -3.33 9.26 -11.38
N THR A 234 -3.24 9.49 -12.69
CA THR A 234 -3.97 8.75 -13.73
C THR A 234 -2.99 8.13 -14.74
N GLU A 235 -3.52 7.49 -15.78
CA GLU A 235 -2.74 7.01 -16.92
C GLU A 235 -2.09 8.13 -17.74
N ASP A 236 -2.45 9.40 -17.51
CA ASP A 236 -1.76 10.54 -18.11
C ASP A 236 -0.39 10.77 -17.49
N ALA A 237 0.64 10.89 -18.32
CA ALA A 237 1.96 11.33 -17.87
C ALA A 237 1.89 12.71 -17.18
N ASN A 238 0.96 13.58 -17.59
CA ASN A 238 0.65 14.88 -16.98
C ASN A 238 -0.21 14.77 -15.70
N SER A 239 -0.27 13.61 -15.08
CA SER A 239 -0.77 13.45 -13.72
C SER A 239 0.26 12.80 -12.80
N THR A 240 1.50 12.65 -13.31
CA THR A 240 2.62 12.15 -12.52
C THR A 240 2.88 13.10 -11.35
N PHE A 241 2.97 12.50 -10.18
CA PHE A 241 3.37 13.16 -8.96
C PHE A 241 4.71 12.58 -8.50
N VAL A 242 5.67 13.46 -8.22
CA VAL A 242 7.01 13.10 -7.78
C VAL A 242 7.27 13.76 -6.43
N GLU A 243 7.74 12.96 -5.47
CA GLU A 243 8.34 13.43 -4.23
C GLU A 243 9.82 13.07 -4.24
N GLU A 244 10.67 14.08 -4.15
CA GLU A 244 12.11 13.94 -3.95
C GLU A 244 12.42 14.28 -2.49
N ILE A 245 13.25 13.44 -1.86
CA ILE A 245 13.61 13.56 -0.45
C ILE A 245 15.12 13.74 -0.38
N GLU A 246 15.55 14.84 0.23
CA GLU A 246 16.95 15.25 0.38
C GLU A 246 17.39 15.29 1.85
#